data_AF-A0A7C1I768-F1
#
_entry.id   AF-A0A7C1I768-F1
#
_cell.length_a   1.000
_cell.length_b   1.000
_cell.length_c   1.000
_cell.angle_alpha   90.00
_cell.angle_beta   90.00
_cell.angle_gamma   90.00
#
_symmetry.space_group_name_H-M   'P 1'
#
loop_
_entity.id
_entity.type
_entity.pdbx_description
1 polymer ?
#
loop_
_entity_poly.entity_id
_entity_poly.type
_entity_poly.pdbx_seq_one_letter_code
_entity_poly.pdbx_strand_id
1 'polypeptide(L)'
;MDGMEKMIKKGFFLVLIALTALSAWFLFRFSGGNILPVAVAIAIAVFFRRQMARVDDDMPSNIMVDEAEKRAKTVEFLKKAFDTILPAAVILFILLSSSAGQRFIGQAVKKAKEIMAEQQGDHIKKEYYEDGSIKKETPIIGGKKEGAVKAYYKDGSIYGIWPYKQGKLEGQARVFFEGGSIKEEWEYKNGNLHGTSVVYHENGKVKKEQPYENDKLHGIYRVYNEKGIMIRENLYKEGEMHGYYREYDGEGNMIAEKIYENGREKIGE
;
A
#
# COMPACT_ATOMS: atom_id res chain seq x y z
N MET A 1 -42.61 -17.97 -6.90
CA MET A 1 -41.21 -18.47 -6.94
C MET A 1 -40.63 -18.54 -8.36
N ASP A 2 -41.42 -18.84 -9.39
CA ASP A 2 -40.97 -19.01 -10.79
C ASP A 2 -40.47 -17.71 -11.51
N GLY A 3 -40.89 -16.53 -11.04
CA GLY A 3 -40.51 -15.24 -11.66
C GLY A 3 -39.06 -14.80 -11.39
N MET A 4 -38.50 -15.17 -10.24
CA MET A 4 -37.13 -14.82 -9.86
C MET A 4 -36.09 -15.70 -10.60
N GLU A 5 -36.46 -16.93 -10.96
CA GLU A 5 -35.66 -17.84 -11.79
C GLU A 5 -35.51 -17.33 -13.24
N LYS A 6 -36.50 -16.59 -13.75
CA LYS A 6 -36.46 -15.90 -15.06
C LYS A 6 -35.56 -14.65 -15.07
N MET A 7 -35.49 -13.93 -13.95
CA MET A 7 -34.55 -12.81 -13.77
C MET A 7 -33.08 -13.29 -13.73
N ILE A 8 -32.82 -14.40 -13.06
CA ILE A 8 -31.49 -15.03 -12.97
C ILE A 8 -31.05 -15.58 -14.34
N LYS A 9 -31.97 -16.16 -15.14
CA LYS A 9 -31.67 -16.59 -16.52
C LYS A 9 -31.42 -15.43 -17.50
N LYS A 10 -32.00 -14.24 -17.27
CA LYS A 10 -31.71 -13.02 -18.06
C LYS A 10 -30.39 -12.34 -17.67
N GLY A 11 -30.03 -12.31 -16.38
CA GLY A 11 -28.70 -11.87 -15.94
C GLY A 11 -27.59 -12.78 -16.49
N PHE A 12 -27.82 -14.09 -16.48
CA PHE A 12 -26.93 -15.09 -17.09
C PHE A 12 -26.79 -14.93 -18.61
N PHE A 13 -27.88 -14.55 -19.30
CA PHE A 13 -27.87 -14.25 -20.74
C PHE A 13 -27.10 -12.95 -21.09
N LEU A 14 -27.13 -11.95 -20.21
CA LEU A 14 -26.39 -10.69 -20.37
C LEU A 14 -24.88 -10.87 -20.18
N VAL A 15 -24.46 -11.74 -19.27
CA VAL A 15 -23.04 -12.12 -19.09
C VAL A 15 -22.54 -12.98 -20.26
N LEU A 16 -23.39 -13.85 -20.81
CA LEU A 16 -23.06 -14.66 -21.99
C LEU A 16 -22.91 -13.80 -23.26
N ILE A 17 -23.69 -12.72 -23.40
CA ILE A 17 -23.54 -11.71 -24.46
C ILE A 17 -22.27 -10.86 -24.26
N ALA A 18 -21.90 -10.54 -23.02
CA ALA A 18 -20.63 -9.88 -22.74
C ALA A 18 -19.42 -10.77 -23.08
N LEU A 19 -19.50 -12.08 -22.83
CA LEU A 19 -18.47 -13.08 -23.16
C LEU A 19 -18.36 -13.34 -24.67
N THR A 20 -19.47 -13.32 -25.42
CA THR A 20 -19.44 -13.44 -26.89
C THR A 20 -18.97 -12.15 -27.58
N ALA A 21 -19.25 -10.98 -27.00
CA ALA A 21 -18.68 -9.71 -27.45
C ALA A 21 -17.17 -9.62 -27.19
N LEU A 22 -16.68 -10.17 -26.07
CA LEU A 22 -15.25 -10.26 -25.77
C LEU A 22 -14.52 -11.28 -26.67
N SER A 23 -15.14 -12.42 -26.99
CA SER A 23 -14.56 -13.43 -27.89
C SER A 23 -14.52 -12.98 -29.35
N ALA A 24 -15.50 -12.20 -29.81
CA ALA A 24 -15.47 -11.53 -31.10
C ALA A 24 -14.41 -10.42 -31.17
N TRP A 25 -14.23 -9.68 -30.07
CA TRP A 25 -13.15 -8.69 -29.89
C TRP A 25 -11.75 -9.33 -29.95
N PHE A 26 -11.59 -10.59 -29.52
CA PHE A 26 -10.34 -11.35 -29.55
C PHE A 26 -10.01 -11.97 -30.92
N LEU A 27 -11.00 -12.53 -31.63
CA LEU A 27 -10.79 -13.09 -32.99
C LEU A 27 -10.56 -12.01 -34.05
N PHE A 28 -11.13 -10.82 -33.86
CA PHE A 28 -10.90 -9.66 -34.72
C PHE A 28 -9.49 -9.06 -34.57
N ARG A 29 -8.89 -9.12 -33.37
CA ARG A 29 -7.50 -8.69 -33.08
C ARG A 29 -6.46 -9.42 -33.96
N PHE A 30 -6.81 -10.58 -34.53
CA PHE A 30 -5.93 -11.45 -35.29
C PHE A 30 -6.28 -11.60 -36.79
N SER A 31 -7.36 -11.00 -37.31
CA SER A 31 -7.83 -11.27 -38.68
C SER A 31 -7.41 -10.25 -39.77
N GLY A 32 -6.43 -9.39 -39.51
CA GLY A 32 -5.75 -8.64 -40.59
C GLY A 32 -6.52 -7.51 -41.29
N GLY A 33 -7.47 -6.83 -40.64
CA GLY A 33 -8.04 -5.57 -41.15
C GLY A 33 -9.37 -5.64 -41.91
N ASN A 34 -10.19 -6.67 -41.67
CA ASN A 34 -11.49 -6.82 -42.33
C ASN A 34 -12.59 -6.01 -41.59
N ILE A 35 -13.33 -5.13 -42.27
CA ILE A 35 -14.32 -4.19 -41.67
C ILE A 35 -15.61 -4.89 -41.18
N LEU A 36 -15.80 -6.16 -41.56
CA LEU A 36 -16.99 -6.97 -41.30
C LEU A 36 -17.40 -7.03 -39.81
N PRO A 37 -16.48 -7.08 -38.83
CA PRO A 37 -16.85 -7.15 -37.41
C PRO A 37 -17.41 -5.84 -36.85
N VAL A 38 -17.07 -4.69 -37.45
CA VAL A 38 -17.70 -3.40 -37.12
C VAL A 38 -19.13 -3.36 -37.64
N ALA A 39 -19.36 -3.83 -38.87
CA ALA A 39 -20.71 -3.96 -39.43
C ALA A 39 -21.56 -4.96 -38.64
N VAL A 40 -20.97 -6.06 -38.15
CA VAL A 40 -21.64 -7.05 -37.29
C VAL A 40 -21.95 -6.46 -35.90
N ALA A 41 -21.03 -5.71 -35.29
CA ALA A 41 -21.29 -5.03 -34.01
C ALA A 41 -22.40 -3.96 -34.13
N ILE A 42 -22.40 -3.18 -35.23
CA ILE A 42 -23.48 -2.23 -35.53
C ILE A 42 -24.79 -2.96 -35.80
N ALA A 43 -24.79 -4.07 -36.55
CA ALA A 43 -25.98 -4.87 -36.81
C ALA A 43 -26.55 -5.50 -35.52
N ILE A 44 -25.70 -5.99 -34.62
CA ILE A 44 -26.08 -6.49 -33.30
C ILE A 44 -26.68 -5.36 -32.45
N ALA A 45 -26.06 -4.18 -32.43
CA ALA A 45 -26.59 -3.00 -31.72
C ALA A 45 -27.96 -2.56 -32.27
N VAL A 46 -28.13 -2.49 -33.60
CA VAL A 46 -29.40 -2.17 -34.26
C VAL A 46 -30.45 -3.25 -34.00
N PHE A 47 -30.07 -4.52 -34.01
CA PHE A 47 -30.94 -5.65 -33.66
C PHE A 47 -31.44 -5.56 -32.22
N PHE A 48 -30.54 -5.33 -31.26
CA PHE A 48 -30.93 -5.17 -29.85
C PHE A 48 -31.81 -3.94 -29.62
N ARG A 49 -31.54 -2.82 -30.30
CA ARG A 49 -32.40 -1.63 -30.25
C ARG A 49 -33.81 -1.93 -30.76
N ARG A 50 -33.92 -2.71 -31.83
CA ARG A 50 -35.21 -3.14 -32.42
C ARG A 50 -35.95 -4.15 -31.55
N GLN A 51 -35.24 -5.06 -30.87
CA GLN A 51 -35.83 -5.99 -29.89
C GLN A 51 -36.32 -5.26 -28.62
N MET A 52 -35.56 -4.28 -28.12
CA MET A 52 -35.97 -3.46 -26.96
C MET A 52 -37.15 -2.52 -27.26
N ALA A 53 -37.39 -2.14 -28.52
CA ALA A 53 -38.59 -1.40 -28.93
C ALA A 53 -39.85 -2.29 -28.96
N ARG A 54 -39.72 -3.54 -29.44
CA ARG A 54 -40.84 -4.51 -29.46
C ARG A 54 -41.30 -4.96 -28.08
N VAL A 55 -40.40 -4.95 -27.09
CA VAL A 55 -40.74 -5.26 -25.69
C VAL A 55 -41.68 -4.19 -25.09
N ASP A 56 -41.67 -2.95 -25.59
CA ASP A 56 -42.65 -1.92 -25.20
C ASP A 56 -44.01 -2.14 -25.90
N ASP A 57 -44.01 -2.61 -27.15
CA ASP A 57 -45.25 -2.79 -27.95
C ASP A 57 -46.04 -4.08 -27.59
N ASP A 58 -45.37 -5.17 -27.19
CA ASP A 58 -46.00 -6.48 -26.93
C ASP A 58 -46.45 -6.68 -25.46
N MET A 59 -46.72 -5.60 -24.71
CA MET A 59 -47.14 -5.69 -23.29
C MET A 59 -48.58 -6.22 -23.19
N PRO A 60 -48.82 -7.43 -22.64
CA PRO A 60 -50.18 -7.95 -22.53
C PRO A 60 -50.97 -7.15 -21.49
N SER A 61 -52.23 -6.82 -21.81
CA SER A 61 -53.10 -5.92 -21.05
C SER A 61 -53.50 -6.39 -19.64
N ASN A 62 -53.00 -7.54 -19.17
CA ASN A 62 -53.46 -8.21 -17.96
C ASN A 62 -52.35 -8.55 -16.94
N ILE A 63 -51.28 -7.75 -16.87
CA ILE A 63 -50.22 -7.89 -15.86
C ILE A 63 -50.50 -6.96 -14.67
N MET A 64 -50.27 -7.43 -13.43
CA MET A 64 -50.33 -6.61 -12.22
C MET A 64 -49.42 -5.36 -12.34
N VAL A 65 -50.00 -4.18 -12.13
CA VAL A 65 -49.43 -2.85 -12.47
C VAL A 65 -48.00 -2.62 -11.95
N ASP A 66 -47.65 -3.08 -10.74
CA ASP A 66 -46.32 -2.90 -10.11
C ASP A 66 -45.19 -3.66 -10.84
N GLU A 67 -45.49 -4.83 -11.43
CA GLU A 67 -44.48 -5.64 -12.12
C GLU A 67 -44.19 -5.12 -13.54
N ALA A 68 -45.18 -4.50 -14.17
CA ALA A 68 -45.05 -3.82 -15.45
C ALA A 68 -44.20 -2.55 -15.32
N GLU A 69 -44.43 -1.75 -14.27
CA GLU A 69 -43.70 -0.51 -14.00
C GLU A 69 -42.21 -0.76 -13.70
N LYS A 70 -41.89 -1.77 -12.89
CA LYS A 70 -40.49 -2.18 -12.60
C LYS A 70 -39.74 -2.62 -13.85
N ARG A 71 -40.42 -3.33 -14.77
CA ARG A 71 -39.83 -3.77 -16.05
C ARG A 71 -39.59 -2.60 -17.00
N ALA A 72 -40.54 -1.67 -17.12
CA ALA A 72 -40.39 -0.45 -17.92
C ALA A 72 -39.19 0.40 -17.46
N LYS A 73 -39.08 0.66 -16.14
CA LYS A 73 -37.94 1.38 -15.55
C LYS A 73 -36.59 0.69 -15.80
N THR A 74 -36.57 -0.64 -15.77
CA THR A 74 -35.35 -1.43 -16.04
C THR A 74 -34.92 -1.32 -17.52
N VAL A 75 -35.88 -1.38 -18.45
CA VAL A 75 -35.61 -1.24 -19.89
C VAL A 75 -35.16 0.18 -20.22
N GLU A 76 -35.80 1.20 -19.65
CA GLU A 76 -35.43 2.60 -19.81
C GLU A 76 -34.00 2.86 -19.30
N PHE A 77 -33.66 2.30 -18.13
CA PHE A 77 -32.31 2.36 -17.58
C PHE A 77 -31.27 1.73 -18.53
N LEU A 78 -31.56 0.54 -19.07
CA LEU A 78 -30.66 -0.14 -20.00
C LEU A 78 -30.50 0.61 -21.33
N LYS A 79 -31.58 1.20 -21.87
CA LYS A 79 -31.53 2.06 -23.07
C LYS A 79 -30.64 3.27 -22.82
N LYS A 80 -30.85 3.97 -21.70
CA LYS A 80 -30.07 5.15 -21.34
C LYS A 80 -28.59 4.82 -21.10
N ALA A 81 -28.30 3.70 -20.44
CA ALA A 81 -26.93 3.22 -20.23
C ALA A 81 -26.25 2.88 -21.57
N PHE A 82 -26.95 2.19 -22.47
CA PHE A 82 -26.42 1.85 -23.79
C PHE A 82 -26.15 3.07 -24.66
N ASP A 83 -27.10 3.99 -24.76
CA ASP A 83 -26.96 5.22 -25.55
C ASP A 83 -25.83 6.14 -25.03
N THR A 84 -25.54 6.06 -23.72
CA THR A 84 -24.43 6.81 -23.10
C THR A 84 -23.07 6.14 -23.36
N ILE A 85 -22.99 4.81 -23.32
CA ILE A 85 -21.72 4.06 -23.41
C ILE A 85 -21.29 3.82 -24.86
N LEU A 86 -22.24 3.64 -25.79
CA LEU A 86 -21.96 3.28 -27.18
C LEU A 86 -21.06 4.30 -27.91
N PRO A 87 -21.27 5.63 -27.80
CA PRO A 87 -20.39 6.61 -28.46
C PRO A 87 -18.94 6.52 -27.97
N ALA A 88 -18.75 6.35 -26.66
CA ALA A 88 -17.43 6.22 -26.06
C ALA A 88 -16.71 4.93 -26.50
N ALA A 89 -17.45 3.81 -26.59
CA ALA A 89 -16.91 2.55 -27.07
C ALA A 89 -16.47 2.61 -28.55
N VAL A 90 -17.23 3.31 -29.40
CA VAL A 90 -16.89 3.52 -30.82
C VAL A 90 -15.65 4.40 -30.97
N ILE A 91 -15.56 5.51 -30.21
CA ILE A 91 -14.38 6.39 -30.21
C ILE A 91 -13.13 5.62 -29.75
N LEU A 92 -13.25 4.84 -28.67
CA LEU A 92 -12.16 4.02 -28.17
C LEU A 92 -11.71 2.97 -29.20
N PHE A 93 -12.65 2.34 -29.90
CA PHE A 93 -12.34 1.39 -30.97
C PHE A 93 -11.58 2.05 -32.13
N ILE A 94 -12.01 3.24 -32.60
CA ILE A 94 -11.33 4.01 -33.66
C ILE A 94 -9.89 4.38 -33.24
N LEU A 95 -9.71 4.77 -31.97
CA LEU A 95 -8.38 5.08 -31.44
C LEU A 95 -7.50 3.82 -31.35
N LEU A 96 -8.05 2.68 -30.93
CA LEU A 96 -7.31 1.42 -30.80
C LEU A 96 -6.98 0.75 -32.15
N SER A 97 -7.74 1.06 -33.21
CA SER A 97 -7.55 0.49 -34.55
C SER A 97 -6.51 1.22 -35.40
N SER A 98 -6.00 2.38 -34.96
CA SER A 98 -4.98 3.15 -35.68
C SER A 98 -3.68 3.27 -34.89
N SER A 99 -2.55 3.27 -35.59
CA SER A 99 -1.23 3.47 -34.95
C SER A 99 -1.12 4.86 -34.30
N ALA A 100 -1.72 5.88 -34.92
CA ALA A 100 -1.82 7.23 -34.37
C ALA A 100 -2.67 7.28 -33.09
N GLY A 101 -3.83 6.61 -33.08
CA GLY A 101 -4.70 6.54 -31.91
C GLY A 101 -4.09 5.76 -30.75
N GLN A 102 -3.36 4.66 -31.02
CA GLN A 102 -2.60 3.94 -29.99
C GLN A 102 -1.48 4.80 -29.39
N ARG A 103 -0.77 5.58 -30.22
CA ARG A 103 0.23 6.55 -29.72
C ARG A 103 -0.42 7.64 -28.87
N PHE A 104 -1.56 8.17 -29.30
CA PHE A 104 -2.32 9.17 -28.53
C PHE A 104 -2.79 8.63 -27.18
N ILE A 105 -3.36 7.41 -27.14
CA ILE A 105 -3.74 6.74 -25.88
C ILE A 105 -2.51 6.54 -24.98
N GLY A 106 -1.38 6.09 -25.54
CA GLY A 106 -0.13 5.94 -24.79
C GLY A 106 0.35 7.24 -24.15
N GLN A 107 0.30 8.35 -24.90
CA GLN A 107 0.63 9.68 -24.38
C GLN A 107 -0.38 10.17 -23.34
N ALA A 108 -1.68 9.95 -23.56
CA ALA A 108 -2.72 10.33 -22.62
C ALA A 108 -2.62 9.55 -21.30
N VAL A 109 -2.36 8.23 -21.36
CA VAL A 109 -2.13 7.39 -20.16
C VAL A 109 -0.85 7.82 -19.45
N LYS A 110 0.23 8.11 -20.17
CA LYS A 110 1.47 8.63 -19.58
C LYS A 110 1.21 9.95 -18.85
N LYS A 111 0.53 10.89 -19.50
CA LYS A 111 0.18 12.19 -18.91
C LYS A 111 -0.80 12.05 -17.75
N ALA A 112 -1.75 11.11 -17.81
CA ALA A 112 -2.65 10.81 -16.69
C ALA A 112 -1.89 10.20 -15.51
N LYS A 113 -0.90 9.33 -15.74
CA LYS A 113 -0.01 8.83 -14.69
C LYS A 113 0.84 9.93 -14.08
N GLU A 114 1.34 10.86 -14.89
CA GLU A 114 2.07 12.04 -14.41
C GLU A 114 1.17 12.93 -13.55
N ILE A 115 -0.05 13.26 -14.01
CA ILE A 115 -1.04 14.05 -13.24
C ILE A 115 -1.48 13.32 -11.97
N MET A 116 -1.71 12.00 -12.02
CA MET A 116 -2.05 11.21 -10.82
C MET A 116 -0.87 11.14 -9.84
N ALA A 117 0.37 11.03 -10.33
CA ALA A 117 1.56 11.09 -9.50
C ALA A 117 1.80 12.50 -8.93
N GLU A 118 1.41 13.55 -9.65
CA GLU A 118 1.49 14.95 -9.21
C GLU A 118 0.40 15.31 -8.18
N GLN A 119 -0.83 14.77 -8.32
CA GLN A 119 -1.89 14.89 -7.31
C GLN A 119 -1.63 14.06 -6.05
N GLN A 120 -0.80 13.02 -6.16
CA GLN A 120 -0.23 12.26 -5.05
C GLN A 120 1.21 12.72 -4.72
N GLY A 121 1.58 13.89 -5.28
CA GLY A 121 2.95 14.39 -5.39
C GLY A 121 3.55 14.82 -4.08
N ASP A 122 4.80 15.26 -4.15
CA ASP A 122 5.63 15.54 -2.99
C ASP A 122 4.93 16.41 -1.95
N HIS A 123 4.62 15.84 -0.78
CA HIS A 123 3.92 16.55 0.29
C HIS A 123 4.40 16.09 1.65
N ILE A 124 4.28 16.96 2.65
CA ILE A 124 4.51 16.61 4.04
C ILE A 124 3.15 16.28 4.65
N LYS A 125 2.89 14.98 4.87
CA LYS A 125 1.72 14.55 5.65
C LYS A 125 1.93 14.94 7.11
N LYS A 126 0.99 15.69 7.68
CA LYS A 126 1.01 16.11 9.07
C LYS A 126 -0.04 15.37 9.90
N GLU A 127 0.33 14.96 11.09
CA GLU A 127 -0.57 14.45 12.14
C GLU A 127 -0.50 15.43 13.32
N TYR A 128 -1.62 15.61 14.03
CA TYR A 128 -1.78 16.62 15.08
C TYR A 128 -2.21 15.97 16.39
N TYR A 129 -1.92 16.63 17.52
CA TYR A 129 -2.52 16.34 18.81
C TYR A 129 -3.95 16.90 18.89
N GLU A 130 -4.68 16.57 19.97
CA GLU A 130 -6.06 17.02 20.20
C GLU A 130 -6.20 18.55 20.28
N ASP A 131 -5.16 19.25 20.73
CA ASP A 131 -5.10 20.72 20.80
C ASP A 131 -4.74 21.39 19.46
N GLY A 132 -4.49 20.61 18.40
CA GLY A 132 -4.10 21.09 17.08
C GLY A 132 -2.61 21.35 16.89
N SER A 133 -1.76 21.11 17.91
CA SER A 133 -0.30 21.16 17.76
C SER A 133 0.20 20.00 16.88
N ILE A 134 1.32 20.20 16.17
CA ILE A 134 1.86 19.18 15.26
C ILE A 134 2.47 18.04 16.09
N LYS A 135 2.02 16.82 15.80
CA LYS A 135 2.53 15.58 16.40
C LYS A 135 3.59 14.92 15.54
N LYS A 136 3.43 14.98 14.21
CA LYS A 136 4.31 14.29 13.27
C LYS A 136 4.26 14.89 11.88
N GLU A 137 5.41 14.93 11.23
CA GLU A 137 5.59 15.32 9.84
C GLU A 137 6.25 14.18 9.07
N THR A 138 5.62 13.75 7.97
CA THR A 138 6.08 12.65 7.12
C THR A 138 6.21 13.16 5.70
N PRO A 139 7.43 13.42 5.19
CA PRO A 139 7.62 13.76 3.80
C PRO A 139 7.38 12.54 2.92
N ILE A 140 6.49 12.69 1.94
CA ILE A 140 6.09 11.67 0.98
C ILE A 140 6.47 12.20 -0.40
N ILE A 141 7.36 11.49 -1.10
CA ILE A 141 7.81 11.80 -2.46
C ILE A 141 7.47 10.61 -3.35
N GLY A 142 6.77 10.86 -4.46
CA GLY A 142 6.32 9.79 -5.37
C GLY A 142 5.51 8.67 -4.67
N GLY A 143 4.68 9.03 -3.69
CA GLY A 143 3.86 8.09 -2.92
C GLY A 143 4.60 7.25 -1.86
N LYS A 144 5.90 7.47 -1.64
CA LYS A 144 6.71 6.78 -0.62
C LYS A 144 7.29 7.77 0.37
N LYS A 145 7.58 7.32 1.60
CA LYS A 145 8.34 8.14 2.57
C LYS A 145 9.74 8.40 2.03
N GLU A 146 10.17 9.66 2.05
CA GLU A 146 11.49 10.09 1.59
C GLU A 146 11.99 11.23 2.49
N GLY A 147 13.25 11.19 2.92
CA GLY A 147 13.80 12.14 3.87
C GLY A 147 13.41 11.85 5.32
N ALA A 148 13.54 12.87 6.19
CA ALA A 148 13.39 12.71 7.62
C ALA A 148 11.91 12.83 8.06
N VAL A 149 11.35 11.73 8.57
CA VAL A 149 10.11 11.77 9.35
C VAL A 149 10.42 12.32 10.73
N LYS A 150 9.69 13.35 11.15
CA LYS A 150 9.87 14.00 12.45
C LYS A 150 8.63 13.83 13.30
N ALA A 151 8.79 13.52 14.57
CA ALA A 151 7.73 13.56 15.56
C ALA A 151 8.09 14.54 16.67
N TYR A 152 7.07 15.09 17.31
CA TYR A 152 7.20 16.20 18.25
C TYR A 152 6.45 15.88 19.54
N TYR A 153 6.95 16.38 20.66
CA TYR A 153 6.22 16.49 21.92
C TYR A 153 5.12 17.55 21.81
N LYS A 154 4.21 17.60 22.79
CA LYS A 154 3.09 18.58 22.79
C LYS A 154 3.55 20.04 22.86
N ASP A 155 4.71 20.29 23.45
CA ASP A 155 5.33 21.63 23.52
C ASP A 155 5.99 22.06 22.19
N GLY A 156 6.01 21.17 21.18
CA GLY A 156 6.63 21.40 19.87
C GLY A 156 8.11 21.02 19.79
N SER A 157 8.73 20.58 20.89
CA SER A 157 10.10 20.05 20.87
C SER A 157 10.17 18.72 20.11
N ILE A 158 11.33 18.39 19.52
CA ILE A 158 11.47 17.17 18.71
C ILE A 158 11.50 15.95 19.62
N TYR A 159 10.57 15.02 19.41
CA TYR A 159 10.56 13.70 20.04
C TYR A 159 11.48 12.72 19.32
N GLY A 160 11.46 12.72 17.98
CA GLY A 160 12.27 11.78 17.21
C GLY A 160 12.36 12.10 15.73
N ILE A 161 13.41 11.60 15.12
CA ILE A 161 13.75 11.78 13.71
C ILE A 161 14.10 10.40 13.14
N TRP A 162 13.41 10.00 12.08
CA TRP A 162 13.64 8.74 11.38
C TRP A 162 13.90 9.02 9.89
N PRO A 163 15.11 8.77 9.39
CA PRO A 163 15.42 8.98 7.98
C PRO A 163 14.85 7.84 7.13
N TYR A 164 14.17 8.22 6.05
CA TYR A 164 13.62 7.30 5.06
C TYR A 164 14.23 7.55 3.68
N LYS A 165 14.41 6.47 2.92
CA LYS A 165 14.76 6.47 1.51
C LYS A 165 13.93 5.42 0.80
N GLN A 166 13.18 5.83 -0.22
CA GLN A 166 12.28 4.98 -1.00
C GLN A 166 11.32 4.14 -0.15
N GLY A 167 10.81 4.72 0.93
CA GLY A 167 9.86 4.09 1.84
C GLY A 167 10.46 3.19 2.92
N LYS A 168 11.79 3.04 2.98
CA LYS A 168 12.51 2.24 3.99
C LYS A 168 13.35 3.14 4.90
N LEU A 169 13.55 2.73 6.15
CA LEU A 169 14.48 3.41 7.05
C LEU A 169 15.92 3.26 6.53
N GLU A 170 16.67 4.36 6.50
CA GLU A 170 18.03 4.40 5.96
C GLU A 170 18.86 5.49 6.67
N GLY A 171 19.91 5.09 7.38
CA GLY A 171 20.78 5.98 8.15
C GLY A 171 20.43 6.05 9.63
N GLN A 172 20.92 7.10 10.30
CA GLN A 172 20.78 7.26 11.75
C GLN A 172 19.42 7.85 12.15
N ALA A 173 18.64 7.09 12.91
CA ALA A 173 17.44 7.56 13.59
C ALA A 173 17.79 7.99 15.03
N ARG A 174 17.08 8.99 15.55
CA ARG A 174 17.27 9.50 16.91
C ARG A 174 15.93 9.73 17.61
N VAL A 175 15.89 9.46 18.90
CA VAL A 175 14.81 9.88 19.81
C VAL A 175 15.43 10.70 20.93
N PHE A 176 14.71 11.72 21.38
CA PHE A 176 15.18 12.72 22.34
C PHE A 176 14.31 12.70 23.60
N PHE A 177 14.88 13.09 24.73
CA PHE A 177 14.10 13.45 25.91
C PHE A 177 13.37 14.78 25.69
N GLU A 178 12.38 15.10 26.52
CA GLU A 178 11.67 16.40 26.46
C GLU A 178 12.63 17.60 26.60
N GLY A 179 13.74 17.44 27.34
CA GLY A 179 14.80 18.45 27.44
C GLY A 179 15.68 18.60 26.19
N GLY A 180 15.41 17.84 25.12
CA GLY A 180 16.13 17.90 23.84
C GLY A 180 17.45 17.12 23.79
N SER A 181 17.91 16.54 24.90
CA SER A 181 19.05 15.62 24.90
C SER A 181 18.70 14.31 24.22
N ILE A 182 19.69 13.66 23.61
CA ILE A 182 19.49 12.38 22.93
C ILE A 182 19.16 11.30 23.98
N LYS A 183 18.08 10.56 23.71
CA LYS A 183 17.64 9.42 24.50
C LYS A 183 18.10 8.11 23.88
N GLU A 184 17.90 7.98 22.56
CA GLU A 184 18.19 6.75 21.81
C GLU A 184 18.69 7.11 20.41
N GLU A 185 19.68 6.37 19.93
CA GLU A 185 20.17 6.41 18.54
C GLU A 185 20.17 5.00 17.96
N TRP A 186 19.73 4.89 16.72
CA TRP A 186 19.73 3.65 15.96
C TRP A 186 20.29 3.89 14.58
N GLU A 187 20.92 2.87 14.01
CA GLU A 187 21.34 2.89 12.63
C GLU A 187 20.52 1.87 11.84
N TYR A 188 20.00 2.32 10.70
CA TYR A 188 19.19 1.51 9.79
C TYR A 188 19.85 1.41 8.44
N LYS A 189 19.74 0.24 7.81
CA LYS A 189 20.17 -0.01 6.44
C LYS A 189 19.11 -0.86 5.75
N ASN A 190 18.60 -0.36 4.62
CA ASN A 190 17.56 -1.01 3.82
C ASN A 190 16.29 -1.38 4.61
N GLY A 191 15.96 -0.62 5.66
CA GLY A 191 14.80 -0.83 6.52
C GLY A 191 15.05 -1.70 7.74
N ASN A 192 16.23 -2.30 7.88
CA ASN A 192 16.61 -3.15 9.02
C ASN A 192 17.59 -2.41 9.94
N LEU A 193 17.54 -2.67 11.24
CA LEU A 193 18.57 -2.23 12.19
C LEU A 193 19.91 -2.88 11.82
N HIS A 194 20.95 -2.05 11.80
CA HIS A 194 22.31 -2.43 11.45
C HIS A 194 23.28 -1.53 12.20
N GLY A 195 24.43 -2.06 12.63
CA GLY A 195 25.40 -1.30 13.41
C GLY A 195 25.00 -1.20 14.89
N THR A 196 25.59 -0.26 15.62
CA THR A 196 25.38 -0.13 17.06
C THR A 196 24.30 0.89 17.37
N SER A 197 23.22 0.44 18.02
CA SER A 197 22.25 1.34 18.64
C SER A 197 22.70 1.70 20.05
N VAL A 198 22.50 2.96 20.44
CA VAL A 198 22.94 3.50 21.74
C VAL A 198 21.74 4.07 22.48
N VAL A 199 21.61 3.72 23.75
CA VAL A 199 20.60 4.29 24.67
C VAL A 199 21.35 5.11 25.70
N TYR A 200 20.84 6.29 26.05
CA TYR A 200 21.46 7.20 27.00
C TYR A 200 20.61 7.34 28.27
N HIS A 201 21.28 7.63 29.38
CA HIS A 201 20.65 8.15 30.59
C HIS A 201 20.35 9.65 30.42
N GLU A 202 19.46 10.21 31.22
CA GLU A 202 19.11 11.65 31.16
C GLU A 202 20.31 12.57 31.40
N ASN A 203 21.32 12.09 32.14
CA ASN A 203 22.58 12.80 32.36
C ASN A 203 23.54 12.77 31.16
N GLY A 204 23.12 12.20 30.02
CA GLY A 204 23.87 12.13 28.77
C GLY A 204 24.90 11.00 28.70
N LYS A 205 25.09 10.20 29.76
CA LYS A 205 25.98 9.03 29.72
C LYS A 205 25.29 7.86 29.03
N VAL A 206 26.08 7.02 28.36
CA VAL A 206 25.60 5.78 27.74
C VAL A 206 24.97 4.90 28.82
N LYS A 207 23.81 4.35 28.52
CA LYS A 207 23.06 3.36 29.29
C LYS A 207 23.20 1.98 28.69
N LYS A 208 23.11 1.87 27.36
CA LYS A 208 23.24 0.61 26.62
C LYS A 208 23.93 0.82 25.28
N GLU A 209 24.72 -0.15 24.88
CA GLU A 209 25.22 -0.31 23.51
C GLU A 209 24.74 -1.66 22.98
N GLN A 210 24.07 -1.63 21.82
CA GLN A 210 23.35 -2.78 21.28
C GLN A 210 23.75 -2.96 19.82
N PRO A 211 24.66 -3.90 19.51
CA PRO A 211 25.08 -4.14 18.14
C PRO A 211 24.06 -5.01 17.42
N TYR A 212 23.62 -4.58 16.24
CA TYR A 212 22.66 -5.26 15.39
C TYR A 212 23.23 -5.58 14.02
N GLU A 213 22.82 -6.73 13.50
CA GLU A 213 22.98 -7.11 12.11
C GLU A 213 21.64 -7.65 11.59
N ASN A 214 21.03 -6.95 10.64
CA ASN A 214 19.75 -7.31 10.02
C ASN A 214 18.65 -7.59 11.07
N ASP A 215 18.38 -6.60 11.93
CA ASP A 215 17.41 -6.65 13.05
C ASP A 215 17.74 -7.59 14.21
N LYS A 216 18.85 -8.34 14.15
CA LYS A 216 19.24 -9.27 15.20
C LYS A 216 20.43 -8.74 16.00
N LEU A 217 20.43 -8.94 17.31
CA LEU A 217 21.62 -8.65 18.12
C LEU A 217 22.79 -9.52 17.64
N HIS A 218 23.91 -8.89 17.32
CA HIS A 218 25.11 -9.59 16.83
C HIS A 218 26.35 -8.83 17.29
N GLY A 219 27.12 -9.43 18.21
CA GLY A 219 28.29 -8.80 18.83
C GLY A 219 28.08 -8.53 20.32
N ILE A 220 28.92 -7.66 20.87
CA ILE A 220 28.99 -7.39 22.32
C ILE A 220 27.95 -6.34 22.73
N TYR A 221 26.96 -6.77 23.51
CA TYR A 221 25.97 -5.94 24.15
C TYR A 221 26.47 -5.44 25.51
N ARG A 222 26.39 -4.14 25.76
CA ARG A 222 26.87 -3.52 27.01
C ARG A 222 25.79 -2.75 27.73
N VAL A 223 25.84 -2.76 29.07
CA VAL A 223 24.98 -1.95 29.94
C VAL A 223 25.83 -1.20 30.95
N TYR A 224 25.48 0.05 31.17
CA TYR A 224 26.18 0.97 32.06
C TYR A 224 25.20 1.59 33.06
N ASN A 225 25.67 1.83 34.29
CA ASN A 225 24.92 2.58 35.29
C ASN A 225 24.97 4.10 35.04
N GLU A 226 24.25 4.88 35.83
CA GLU A 226 24.21 6.35 35.69
C GLU A 226 25.57 7.04 35.92
N LYS A 227 26.54 6.36 36.55
CA LYS A 227 27.92 6.87 36.68
C LYS A 227 28.74 6.63 35.41
N GLY A 228 28.23 5.85 34.45
CA GLY A 228 28.95 5.44 33.23
C GLY A 228 29.82 4.20 33.44
N ILE A 229 29.65 3.50 34.56
CA ILE A 229 30.40 2.28 34.88
C ILE A 229 29.65 1.11 34.25
N MET A 230 30.38 0.25 33.53
CA MET A 230 29.82 -0.96 32.91
C MET A 230 29.41 -1.95 34.00
N ILE A 231 28.16 -2.38 33.96
CA ILE A 231 27.57 -3.33 34.92
C ILE A 231 27.20 -4.65 34.27
N ARG A 232 27.20 -4.72 32.92
CA ARG A 232 26.92 -5.96 32.19
C ARG A 232 27.56 -5.95 30.81
N GLU A 233 28.09 -7.10 30.40
CA GLU A 233 28.62 -7.37 29.07
C GLU A 233 28.18 -8.77 28.58
N ASN A 234 27.48 -8.85 27.46
CA ASN A 234 26.96 -10.10 26.89
C ASN A 234 27.39 -10.23 25.45
N LEU A 235 27.83 -11.40 25.01
CA LEU A 235 28.04 -11.67 23.59
C LEU A 235 26.77 -12.29 22.98
N TYR A 236 26.34 -11.75 21.84
CA TYR A 236 25.22 -12.24 21.04
C TYR A 236 25.68 -12.66 19.64
N LYS A 237 25.01 -13.66 19.09
CA LYS A 237 25.15 -14.10 17.70
C LYS A 237 23.77 -14.43 17.15
N GLU A 238 23.40 -13.80 16.03
CA GLU A 238 22.11 -14.04 15.37
C GLU A 238 20.88 -13.89 16.29
N GLY A 239 20.94 -12.96 17.24
CA GLY A 239 19.86 -12.67 18.18
C GLY A 239 19.86 -13.53 19.44
N GLU A 240 20.74 -14.53 19.53
CA GLU A 240 20.86 -15.43 20.68
C GLU A 240 22.12 -15.12 21.50
N MET A 241 22.06 -15.29 22.83
CA MET A 241 23.26 -15.22 23.66
C MET A 241 24.23 -16.33 23.26
N HIS A 242 25.50 -15.97 23.07
CA HIS A 242 26.55 -16.88 22.64
C HIS A 242 27.90 -16.39 23.18
N GLY A 243 28.67 -17.26 23.84
CA GLY A 243 29.91 -16.88 24.53
C GLY A 243 29.65 -16.37 25.94
N TYR A 244 30.38 -15.36 26.39
CA TYR A 244 30.33 -14.93 27.78
C TYR A 244 29.12 -14.03 28.08
N TYR A 245 28.66 -14.14 29.32
CA TYR A 245 27.77 -13.23 30.02
C TYR A 245 28.48 -12.81 31.29
N ARG A 246 28.74 -11.52 31.44
CA ARG A 246 29.47 -10.95 32.58
C ARG A 246 28.63 -9.90 33.27
N GLU A 247 28.57 -9.99 34.60
CA GLU A 247 27.99 -8.96 35.45
C GLU A 247 29.05 -8.36 36.35
N TYR A 248 28.88 -7.06 36.60
CA TYR A 248 29.76 -6.28 37.44
C TYR A 248 28.92 -5.50 38.45
N ASP A 249 29.50 -5.21 39.61
CA ASP A 249 28.89 -4.34 40.61
C ASP A 249 28.85 -2.87 40.15
N GLY A 250 28.34 -1.99 41.02
CA GLY A 250 28.23 -0.56 40.73
C GLY A 250 29.58 0.19 40.61
N GLU A 251 30.69 -0.46 40.92
CA GLU A 251 32.06 0.07 40.87
C GLU A 251 32.87 -0.53 39.70
N GLY A 252 32.32 -1.54 39.02
CA GLY A 252 32.93 -2.19 37.87
C GLY A 252 33.72 -3.44 38.22
N ASN A 253 33.61 -3.95 39.45
CA ASN A 253 34.22 -5.23 39.82
C ASN A 253 33.35 -6.38 39.32
N MET A 254 33.96 -7.38 38.67
CA MET A 254 33.24 -8.54 38.16
C MET A 254 32.67 -9.37 39.31
N ILE A 255 31.37 -9.67 39.26
CA ILE A 255 30.67 -10.46 40.27
C ILE A 255 30.15 -11.79 39.75
N ALA A 256 30.00 -11.94 38.43
CA ALA A 256 29.61 -13.19 37.80
C ALA A 256 30.13 -13.28 36.37
N GLU A 257 30.52 -14.49 35.97
CA GLU A 257 30.72 -14.87 34.57
C GLU A 257 30.00 -16.20 34.31
N LYS A 258 29.29 -16.26 33.19
CA LYS A 258 28.61 -17.45 32.66
C LYS A 258 28.95 -17.60 31.20
N ILE A 259 28.93 -18.83 30.69
CA ILE A 259 29.10 -19.12 29.27
C ILE A 259 27.78 -19.60 28.70
N TYR A 260 27.40 -19.09 27.53
CA TYR A 260 26.21 -19.44 26.78
C TYR A 260 26.57 -20.02 25.42
N GLU A 261 25.77 -20.96 24.93
CA GLU A 261 25.84 -21.46 23.56
C GLU A 261 24.41 -21.62 23.03
N ASN A 262 24.11 -20.91 21.94
CA ASN A 262 22.81 -20.90 21.26
C ASN A 262 21.66 -20.62 22.25
N GLY A 263 21.84 -19.55 23.05
CA GLY A 263 20.88 -19.09 24.03
C GLY A 263 20.81 -19.89 25.34
N ARG A 264 21.62 -20.95 25.51
CA ARG A 264 21.59 -21.81 26.71
C ARG A 264 22.87 -21.67 27.52
N GLU A 265 22.71 -21.54 28.84
CA GLU A 265 23.83 -21.52 29.78
C GLU A 265 24.54 -22.88 29.75
N LYS A 266 25.86 -22.87 29.53
CA LYS A 266 26.72 -24.04 29.72
C LYS A 266 27.08 -24.10 31.19
N ILE A 267 26.47 -25.04 31.90
CA ILE A 267 26.87 -25.41 33.25
C ILE A 267 28.09 -26.32 33.10
N GLY A 268 29.19 -26.02 33.80
CA GLY A 268 30.43 -26.80 33.72
C GLY A 268 30.19 -28.29 33.98
N GLU A 269 30.83 -29.16 33.19
CA GLU A 269 30.98 -30.60 33.45
C GLU A 269 31.99 -30.86 34.57
#